data_AF-A0A751YVZ4-F1
#
_entry.id   AF-A0A751YVZ4-F1
#
_cell.length_a   1.000
_cell.length_b   1.000
_cell.length_c   1.000
_cell.angle_alpha   90.00
_cell.angle_beta   90.00
_cell.angle_gamma   90.00
#
_symmetry.space_group_name_H-M   'P 1'
#
loop_
_entity.id
_entity.type
_entity.pdbx_description
1 polymer ?
#
loop_
_entity_poly.entity_id
_entity_poly.type
_entity_poly.pdbx_seq_one_letter_code
_entity_poly.pdbx_strand_id
1 'polypeptide(L)'
;MPWFEHRHETQTENGQQHCPYIKPDRKETLLIRQLQSYVPDAHPLVFQADWYCNGCDSDYHGERYCLTCRTGEHSRRLYEAEKRATEVMACAC
;
A
#
# COMPACT_ATOMS: atom_id res chain seq x y z
N MET A 1 9.51 -20.21 -6.05
CA MET A 1 9.44 -18.78 -6.42
C MET A 1 9.31 -18.01 -5.11
N PRO A 2 10.32 -17.25 -4.65
CA PRO A 2 10.18 -16.46 -3.44
C PRO A 2 9.38 -15.21 -3.80
N TRP A 3 8.14 -15.18 -3.35
CA TRP A 3 7.10 -14.22 -3.69
C TRP A 3 7.27 -12.86 -2.98
N PHE A 4 8.46 -12.59 -2.45
CA PHE A 4 8.73 -11.44 -1.58
C PHE A 4 10.07 -10.74 -1.85
N GLU A 5 10.87 -11.18 -2.81
CA GLU A 5 12.14 -10.54 -3.07
C GLU A 5 11.93 -9.30 -3.94
N HIS A 6 11.87 -8.12 -3.30
CA HIS A 6 11.84 -6.82 -3.97
C HIS A 6 13.20 -6.57 -4.62
N ARG A 7 13.41 -7.11 -5.82
CA ARG A 7 14.57 -6.74 -6.63
C ARG A 7 14.34 -5.33 -7.16
N HIS A 8 15.12 -4.37 -6.66
CA HIS A 8 15.14 -2.98 -7.14
C HIS A 8 15.24 -2.89 -8.68
N GLU A 9 15.91 -3.85 -9.30
CA GLU A 9 16.19 -3.92 -10.74
C GLU A 9 15.00 -4.35 -11.60
N THR A 10 13.97 -5.00 -11.03
CA THR A 10 12.84 -5.55 -11.78
C THR A 10 11.52 -4.81 -11.52
N GLN A 11 11.57 -3.66 -10.87
CA GLN A 11 10.36 -2.91 -10.50
C GLN A 11 9.82 -2.09 -11.67
N THR A 12 8.49 -2.07 -11.81
CA THR A 12 7.80 -1.17 -12.75
C THR A 12 7.97 0.28 -12.29
N GLU A 13 7.82 1.25 -13.19
CA GLU A 13 7.87 2.68 -12.86
C GLU A 13 6.91 3.05 -11.72
N ASN A 14 5.73 2.43 -11.71
CA ASN A 14 4.76 2.57 -10.64
C ASN A 14 5.28 2.05 -9.29
N GLY A 15 5.99 0.91 -9.29
CA GLY A 15 6.65 0.37 -8.10
C GLY A 15 7.71 1.34 -7.55
N GLN A 16 8.52 1.97 -8.41
CA GLN A 16 9.52 2.93 -7.94
C GLN A 16 8.92 4.19 -7.29
N GLN A 17 7.76 4.64 -7.76
CA GLN A 17 7.11 5.85 -7.25
C GLN A 17 6.21 5.57 -6.04
N HIS A 18 5.59 4.40 -5.97
CA HIS A 18 4.52 4.10 -5.01
C HIS A 18 4.78 2.91 -4.08
N CYS A 19 5.92 2.21 -4.22
CA CYS A 19 6.28 1.13 -3.30
C CYS A 19 6.61 1.69 -1.90
N PRO A 20 5.84 1.32 -0.86
CA PRO A 20 6.10 1.78 0.49
C PRO A 20 7.39 1.20 1.08
N TYR A 21 7.92 0.12 0.51
CA TYR A 21 9.23 -0.43 0.89
C TYR A 21 10.40 0.40 0.36
N ILE A 22 10.21 1.09 -0.78
CA ILE A 22 11.25 1.90 -1.44
C ILE A 22 11.20 3.35 -0.95
N LYS A 23 9.99 3.87 -0.72
CA LYS A 23 9.75 5.23 -0.19
C LYS A 23 8.78 5.17 0.98
N PRO A 24 9.22 4.67 2.14
CA PRO A 24 8.41 4.68 3.35
C PRO A 24 8.09 6.12 3.77
N ASP A 25 6.95 6.30 4.43
CA ASP A 25 6.55 7.62 4.90
C ASP A 25 7.56 8.17 5.92
N ARG A 26 7.58 9.51 6.10
CA ARG A 26 8.53 10.15 7.04
C ARG A 26 8.42 9.59 8.46
N LYS A 27 7.20 9.29 8.92
CA LYS A 27 6.96 8.71 10.25
C LYS A 27 7.53 7.28 10.35
N GLU A 28 7.31 6.46 9.33
CA GLU A 28 7.84 5.10 9.26
C GLU A 28 9.36 5.10 9.17
N THR A 29 9.94 6.01 8.38
CA THR A 29 11.39 6.19 8.26
C THR A 29 12.04 6.48 9.62
N LEU A 30 11.42 7.35 10.44
CA LEU A 30 11.92 7.65 11.78
C LEU A 30 11.83 6.44 12.70
N LEU A 31 10.73 5.70 12.67
CA LEU A 31 10.53 4.48 13.46
C LEU A 31 11.56 3.40 13.10
N ILE A 32 11.79 3.17 11.81
CA ILE A 32 12.76 2.18 11.33
C ILE A 32 14.17 2.54 11.78
N ARG A 33 14.57 3.81 11.66
CA ARG A 33 15.90 4.26 12.14
C ARG A 33 16.08 4.04 13.64
N GLN A 34 15.03 4.26 14.42
CA GLN A 34 15.06 3.98 15.86
C GLN A 34 15.22 2.48 16.13
N LEU A 35 14.51 1.63 15.39
CA LEU A 35 14.61 0.17 15.50
C LEU A 35 15.97 -0.36 15.07
N GLN A 36 16.57 0.22 14.04
CA GLN A 36 17.90 -0.16 13.52
C GLN A 36 19.03 0.00 14.54
N SER A 37 18.83 0.84 15.58
CA SER A 37 19.78 0.93 16.70
C SER A 37 19.83 -0.34 17.56
N TYR A 38 18.77 -1.16 17.54
CA TYR A 38 18.66 -2.41 18.29
C TYR A 38 18.77 -3.64 17.38
N VAL A 39 18.21 -3.56 16.17
CA VAL A 39 18.18 -4.64 15.17
C VAL A 39 18.62 -4.04 13.83
N PRO A 40 19.90 -4.16 13.45
CA PRO A 40 20.44 -3.54 12.24
C PRO A 40 19.67 -3.88 10.96
N ASP A 41 19.14 -5.10 10.88
CA ASP A 41 18.36 -5.60 9.75
C ASP A 41 16.86 -5.31 9.87
N ALA A 42 16.46 -4.32 10.67
CA ALA A 42 15.07 -3.88 10.72
C ALA A 42 14.69 -3.19 9.40
N HIS A 43 13.64 -3.73 8.75
CA HIS A 43 13.07 -3.22 7.51
C HIS A 43 11.70 -2.58 7.77
N PRO A 44 11.22 -1.68 6.89
CA PRO A 44 9.84 -1.20 6.94
C PRO A 44 8.87 -2.38 6.98
N LEU A 45 8.15 -2.53 8.09
CA LEU A 45 6.93 -3.34 8.10
C LEU A 45 5.86 -2.49 7.43
N VAL A 46 5.73 -2.64 6.12
CA VAL A 46 4.61 -2.05 5.39
C VAL A 46 3.37 -2.76 5.90
N PHE A 47 2.54 -2.03 6.66
CA PHE A 47 1.22 -2.50 7.00
C PHE A 47 0.52 -2.86 5.70
N GLN A 48 0.10 -4.12 5.60
CA GLN A 48 -0.74 -4.67 4.56
C GLN A 48 -1.90 -3.69 4.32
N ALA A 49 -1.75 -2.83 3.32
CA ALA A 49 -2.78 -1.88 2.99
C ALA A 49 -3.81 -2.65 2.19
N ASP A 50 -4.99 -2.80 2.78
CA ASP A 50 -6.14 -3.36 2.10
C ASP A 50 -6.69 -2.29 1.16
N TRP A 51 -6.55 -2.52 -0.14
CA TRP A 51 -6.99 -1.64 -1.20
C TRP A 51 -8.24 -2.21 -1.87
N TYR A 52 -9.21 -1.36 -2.16
CA TYR A 52 -10.34 -1.66 -3.04
C TYR A 52 -10.15 -0.95 -4.39
N CYS A 53 -10.22 -1.72 -5.48
CA CYS A 53 -10.17 -1.18 -6.83
C CYS A 53 -11.57 -1.02 -7.42
N ASN A 54 -12.02 0.22 -7.67
CA ASN A 54 -13.32 0.44 -8.31
C ASN A 54 -13.37 0.07 -9.81
N GLY A 55 -12.21 -0.11 -10.46
CA GLY A 55 -12.15 -0.45 -11.88
C GLY A 55 -12.43 -1.93 -12.17
N CYS A 56 -12.14 -2.82 -11.22
CA CYS A 56 -12.39 -4.25 -11.33
C CYS A 56 -13.21 -4.82 -10.17
N ASP A 57 -13.72 -3.95 -9.30
CA ASP A 57 -14.58 -4.30 -8.18
C ASP A 57 -13.98 -5.41 -7.30
N SER A 58 -12.72 -5.23 -6.90
CA SER A 58 -12.00 -6.24 -6.12
C SER A 58 -11.10 -5.63 -5.07
N ASP A 59 -11.07 -6.28 -3.91
CA ASP A 59 -10.11 -6.03 -2.85
C ASP A 59 -8.78 -6.70 -3.15
N TYR A 60 -7.69 -6.06 -2.75
CA TYR A 60 -6.35 -6.58 -2.88
C TYR A 60 -5.40 -6.01 -1.83
N HIS A 61 -4.34 -6.74 -1.54
CA HIS A 61 -3.33 -6.34 -0.55
C HIS A 61 -2.06 -5.86 -1.23
N GLY A 62 -1.33 -4.95 -0.59
CA GLY A 62 0.02 -4.56 -0.99
C GLY A 62 0.15 -3.09 -1.39
N GLU A 63 0.82 -2.83 -2.51
CA GLU A 63 1.03 -1.47 -3.03
C GLU A 63 -0.24 -0.93 -3.70
N ARG A 64 -0.39 0.39 -3.89
CA ARG A 64 -1.53 0.99 -4.61
C ARG A 64 -1.46 0.69 -6.12
N TYR A 65 -1.59 -0.57 -6.50
CA TYR A 65 -1.51 -1.05 -7.88
C TYR A 65 -2.36 -2.31 -8.07
N CYS A 66 -3.51 -2.15 -8.74
CA CYS A 66 -4.35 -3.29 -9.07
C CYS A 66 -3.73 -4.05 -10.25
N LEU A 67 -3.44 -5.35 -10.08
CA LEU A 67 -2.89 -6.19 -11.14
C LEU A 67 -3.87 -6.45 -12.29
N THR A 68 -5.17 -6.43 -12.01
CA THR A 68 -6.23 -6.60 -13.01
C THR A 68 -6.32 -5.38 -13.92
N CYS A 69 -6.38 -4.17 -13.34
CA CYS A 69 -6.47 -2.92 -14.10
C CYS A 69 -5.10 -2.42 -14.57
N ARG A 70 -4.00 -2.95 -14.01
CA ARG A 70 -2.62 -2.51 -14.23
C ARG A 70 -2.39 -1.02 -13.96
N THR A 71 -3.13 -0.47 -13.00
CA THR A 71 -3.04 0.92 -12.57
C THR A 71 -3.40 1.06 -11.09
N GLY A 72 -2.89 2.10 -10.43
CA GLY A 72 -3.25 2.49 -9.08
C GLY A 72 -4.42 3.48 -9.00
N GLU A 73 -4.83 4.10 -10.11
CA GLU A 73 -5.75 5.25 -10.13
C GLU A 73 -7.09 4.98 -9.45
N HIS A 74 -7.63 3.77 -9.62
CA HIS A 74 -8.92 3.34 -9.09
C HIS A 74 -8.86 2.78 -7.66
N SER A 75 -7.68 2.75 -7.05
CA SER A 75 -7.46 2.04 -5.79
C SER A 75 -7.62 2.95 -4.58
N ARG A 76 -8.50 2.60 -3.65
CA ARG A 76 -8.75 3.35 -2.41
C ARG A 76 -8.48 2.45 -1.21
N ARG A 77 -8.03 3.01 -0.10
CA ARG A 77 -7.83 2.21 1.11
C ARG A 77 -9.18 1.76 1.65
N LEU A 78 -9.30 0.52 2.11
CA LEU A 78 -10.57 -0.05 2.57
C LEU A 78 -11.15 0.76 3.74
N TYR A 79 -10.35 1.22 4.70
CA TYR A 79 -10.86 2.07 5.78
C TYR A 79 -11.45 3.41 5.29
N GLU A 80 -10.99 3.93 4.15
CA GLU A 80 -11.54 5.16 3.53
C GLU A 80 -12.79 4.84 2.71
N ALA A 81 -12.80 3.68 2.04
CA ALA A 81 -13.95 3.18 1.30
C ALA A 81 -15.13 2.88 2.24
N GLU A 82 -14.88 2.21 3.36
CA GLU A 82 -15.85 1.93 4.41
C GLU A 82 -16.41 3.24 4.99
N LYS A 83 -15.55 4.17 5.41
CA LYS A 83 -15.99 5.46 5.96
C LYS A 83 -16.89 6.21 4.98
N ARG A 84 -16.55 6.20 3.69
CA ARG A 84 -17.32 6.88 2.64
C ARG A 84 -18.64 6.16 2.34
N ALA A 85 -18.69 4.83 2.43
CA ALA A 85 -19.93 4.07 2.33
C ALA A 85 -20.88 4.42 3.50
N THR A 86 -20.35 4.56 4.71
CA THR A 86 -21.12 4.97 5.89
C THR A 86 -21.64 6.41 5.78
N GLU A 87 -20.83 7.35 5.27
CA GLU A 87 -21.24 8.74 5.04
C GLU A 87 -22.31 8.87 3.95
N VAL A 88 -22.20 8.10 2.85
CA VAL A 88 -23.22 8.09 1.79
C VAL A 88 -24.56 7.54 2.30
N MET A 89 -24.52 6.52 3.18
CA MET A 89 -25.72 5.97 3.81
C MET A 89 -26.40 6.98 4.76
N ALA A 90 -25.62 7.87 5.39
CA ALA A 90 -26.13 8.88 6.32
C ALA A 90 -26.83 10.08 5.62
N CYS A 91 -26.48 10.37 4.37
CA CYS A 91 -27.11 11.43 3.56
C CYS A 91 -28.34 10.95 2.77
N ALA A 92 -28.75 9.69 2.92
CA ALA A 92 -29.91 9.10 2.22
C ALA A 92 -31.22 9.13 3.03
N CYS A 93 -31.29 9.90 4.13
CA CYS A 93 -32.48 10.08 4.96
C CYS A 93 -33.18 11.42 4.67
#